data_AF-Q2J236-F1
#
_entry.id   AF-Q2J236-F1
#
_cell.length_a   1.000
_cell.length_b   1.000
_cell.length_c   1.000
_cell.angle_alpha   90.00
_cell.angle_beta   90.00
_cell.angle_gamma   90.00
#
_symmetry.space_group_name_H-M   'P 1'
#
loop_
_entity.id
_entity.type
_entity.pdbx_description
1 polymer ?
#
loop_
_entity_poly.entity_id
_entity_poly.type
_entity_poly.pdbx_seq_one_letter_code
_entity_poly.pdbx_strand_id
1 'polypeptide(L)'
;MDVAEFKDLLDRRGDDPAAWPAAERDQADLLLSHSEQARQALAEARLLRAALRSAPVRAPEGLVDRIMSKVRDAAPAPERRDDDPDANNKR
;
A
#
# COMPACT_ATOMS: atom_id res chain seq x y z
N MET A 1 23.32 11.57 -1.76
CA MET A 1 23.20 10.21 -2.31
C MET A 1 23.89 10.16 -3.66
N ASP A 2 24.41 8.99 -4.02
CA ASP A 2 24.89 8.73 -5.38
C ASP A 2 23.81 8.10 -6.27
N VAL A 3 24.15 7.83 -7.54
CA VAL A 3 23.20 7.26 -8.51
C VAL A 3 22.84 5.81 -8.20
N ALA A 4 23.73 5.04 -7.57
CA ALA A 4 23.45 3.65 -7.20
C ALA A 4 22.45 3.58 -6.03
N GLU A 5 22.68 4.37 -4.98
CA GLU A 5 21.77 4.54 -3.86
C GLU A 5 20.38 5.01 -4.31
N PHE A 6 20.33 5.94 -5.27
CA PHE A 6 19.08 6.40 -5.85
C PHE A 6 18.31 5.30 -6.60
N LYS A 7 19.01 4.45 -7.35
CA LYS A 7 18.40 3.29 -8.03
C LYS A 7 17.85 2.29 -7.02
N ASP A 8 18.59 2.00 -5.96
CA ASP A 8 18.11 1.12 -4.88
C ASP A 8 16.84 1.69 -4.21
N LEU A 9 16.76 3.00 -4.03
CA LEU A 9 15.56 3.66 -3.51
C LEU A 9 14.39 3.57 -4.50
N LEU A 10 14.62 3.76 -5.79
CA LEU A 10 13.61 3.56 -6.84
C LEU A 10 13.04 2.15 -6.82
N ASP A 11 13.88 1.13 -6.70
CA ASP A 11 13.44 -0.27 -6.69
C ASP A 11 12.62 -0.61 -5.44
N ARG A 12 12.94 0.01 -4.29
CA ARG A 12 12.24 -0.26 -3.01
C ARG A 12 10.97 0.55 -2.83
N ARG A 13 10.94 1.80 -3.29
CA ARG A 13 9.84 2.75 -3.02
C ARG A 13 8.99 3.08 -4.25
N GLY A 14 9.48 2.77 -5.45
CA GLY A 14 8.80 3.03 -6.71
C GLY A 14 9.19 4.36 -7.37
N ASP A 15 8.54 4.63 -8.51
CA ASP A 15 8.86 5.69 -9.47
C ASP A 15 8.32 7.09 -9.11
N ASP A 16 7.77 7.24 -7.90
CA ASP A 16 7.21 8.48 -7.37
C ASP A 16 7.98 9.00 -6.13
N PRO A 17 8.99 9.86 -6.32
CA PRO A 17 9.74 10.49 -5.23
C PRO A 17 8.88 11.32 -4.27
N ALA A 18 7.72 11.83 -4.71
CA ALA A 18 6.82 12.60 -3.85
C ALA A 18 6.12 11.72 -2.79
N ALA A 19 6.11 10.40 -2.97
CA ALA A 19 5.64 9.44 -1.97
C ALA A 19 6.73 9.02 -0.97
N TRP A 20 7.99 9.44 -1.18
CA TRP A 20 9.10 9.04 -0.33
C TRP A 20 9.14 9.89 0.96
N PRO A 21 9.73 9.37 2.06
CA PRO A 21 10.07 10.16 3.23
C PRO A 21 10.87 11.41 2.90
N ALA A 22 10.61 12.49 3.65
CA ALA A 22 11.14 13.83 3.35
C ALA A 22 12.66 13.86 3.16
N ALA A 23 13.42 13.22 4.06
CA ALA A 23 14.89 13.21 3.99
C ALA A 23 15.42 12.58 2.70
N GLU A 24 14.80 11.49 2.24
CA GLU A 24 15.21 10.77 1.03
C GLU A 24 14.75 11.53 -0.23
N ARG A 25 13.58 12.19 -0.15
CA ARG A 25 13.06 13.05 -1.22
C ARG A 25 13.96 14.24 -1.47
N ASP A 26 14.36 14.97 -0.44
CA ASP A 26 15.21 16.16 -0.57
C ASP A 26 16.57 15.80 -1.20
N GLN A 27 17.14 14.66 -0.80
CA GLN A 27 18.38 14.14 -1.38
C GLN A 27 18.20 13.69 -2.84
N ALA A 28 17.04 13.11 -3.19
CA ALA A 28 16.73 12.68 -4.54
C ALA A 28 16.53 13.90 -5.47
N ASP A 29 15.81 14.91 -5.01
CA ASP A 29 15.58 16.16 -5.75
C ASP A 29 16.90 16.89 -6.00
N LEU A 30 17.80 16.92 -5.01
CA LEU A 30 19.16 17.42 -5.19
C LEU A 30 19.88 16.64 -6.30
N LEU A 31 19.90 15.31 -6.22
CA LEU A 31 20.57 14.45 -7.22
C LEU A 31 19.99 14.63 -8.63
N LEU A 32 18.66 14.70 -8.75
CA LEU A 32 17.96 14.87 -10.02
C LEU A 32 18.23 16.24 -10.65
N SER A 33 18.56 17.27 -9.85
CA SER A 33 18.92 18.59 -10.37
C SER A 33 20.25 18.57 -11.14
N HIS A 34 21.22 17.78 -10.69
CA HIS A 34 22.60 17.83 -11.20
C HIS A 34 23.06 16.57 -11.94
N SER A 35 22.35 15.44 -11.83
CA SER A 35 22.73 14.18 -12.48
C SER A 35 21.76 13.79 -13.59
N GLU A 36 22.25 13.77 -14.82
CA GLU A 36 21.48 13.25 -15.96
C GLU A 36 21.21 11.75 -15.82
N GLN A 37 22.18 11.00 -15.29
CA GLN A 37 22.04 9.56 -15.10
C GLN A 37 20.91 9.20 -14.12
N ALA A 38 20.72 10.01 -13.07
CA ALA A 38 19.60 9.84 -12.15
C ALA A 38 18.26 10.14 -12.82
N ARG A 39 18.19 11.18 -13.67
CA ARG A 39 16.99 11.50 -14.45
C ARG A 39 16.63 10.40 -15.44
N GLN A 40 17.62 9.79 -16.09
CA GLN A 40 17.42 8.65 -16.99
C GLN A 40 16.87 7.43 -16.23
N ALA A 41 17.45 7.09 -15.07
CA ALA A 41 16.96 5.99 -14.24
C ALA A 41 15.49 6.19 -13.80
N LEU A 42 15.12 7.40 -13.40
CA LEU A 42 13.73 7.72 -13.05
C LEU A 42 12.78 7.61 -14.26
N ALA A 43 13.22 8.07 -15.43
CA ALA A 43 12.44 7.96 -16.66
C ALA A 43 12.21 6.49 -17.08
N GLU A 44 13.25 5.65 -16.98
CA GLU A 44 13.15 4.21 -17.24
C GLU A 44 12.17 3.52 -16.29
N ALA A 45 12.25 3.82 -14.98
CA ALA A 45 11.33 3.27 -13.98
C ALA A 45 9.86 3.64 -14.29
N ARG A 46 9.60 4.91 -14.66
CA ARG A 46 8.27 5.38 -15.06
C ARG A 46 7.77 4.72 -16.33
N LEU A 47 8.64 4.55 -17.32
CA LEU A 47 8.33 3.88 -18.57
C LEU A 47 7.97 2.41 -18.32
N LEU A 48 8.74 1.71 -17.48
CA LEU A 48 8.45 0.33 -17.09
C LEU A 48 7.10 0.24 -16.36
N ARG A 49 6.83 1.16 -15.42
CA ARG A 49 5.53 1.22 -14.72
C ARG A 49 4.37 1.49 -15.67
N ALA A 50 4.57 2.31 -16.70
CA ALA A 50 3.58 2.53 -17.75
C ALA A 50 3.37 1.28 -18.61
N ALA A 51 4.44 0.60 -19.02
CA ALA A 51 4.36 -0.62 -19.80
C ALA A 51 3.68 -1.78 -19.04
N LEU A 52 3.92 -1.86 -17.73
CA LEU A 52 3.32 -2.88 -16.85
C LEU A 52 1.89 -2.55 -16.40
N ARG A 53 1.42 -1.32 -16.61
CA ARG A 53 0.01 -0.98 -16.36
C ARG A 53 -0.86 -1.69 -17.38
N SER A 54 -1.37 -2.86 -17.00
CA SER A 54 -2.45 -3.52 -17.73
C SER A 54 -3.71 -2.66 -17.69
N ALA A 55 -4.54 -2.79 -18.74
CA ALA A 55 -5.84 -2.13 -18.81
C ALA A 55 -6.66 -2.47 -17.54
N PRO A 56 -7.50 -1.55 -17.03
CA PRO A 56 -8.29 -1.80 -15.84
C PRO A 56 -9.10 -3.09 -16.02
N VAL A 57 -8.76 -4.12 -15.25
CA VAL A 57 -9.50 -5.38 -15.27
C VAL A 57 -10.83 -5.11 -14.58
N ARG A 58 -11.91 -5.09 -15.36
CA ARG A 58 -13.25 -4.95 -14.81
C ARG A 58 -13.59 -6.22 -14.04
N ALA A 59 -14.01 -6.06 -12.79
CA ALA A 59 -14.46 -7.19 -11.99
C ALA A 59 -15.67 -7.88 -12.66
N PRO A 60 -15.79 -9.22 -12.56
CA PRO A 60 -17.01 -9.90 -12.96
C PRO A 60 -18.22 -9.35 -12.22
N GLU A 61 -19.36 -9.30 -12.90
CA GLU A 61 -20.63 -8.93 -12.28
C GLU A 61 -20.93 -9.84 -11.07
N GLY A 62 -21.46 -9.26 -9.99
CA GLY A 62 -21.81 -9.99 -8.77
C GLY A 62 -20.63 -10.34 -7.84
N LEU A 63 -19.39 -9.95 -8.15
CA LEU A 63 -18.25 -10.18 -7.24
C LEU A 63 -18.44 -9.48 -5.89
N VAL A 64 -18.98 -8.27 -5.90
CA VAL A 64 -19.28 -7.52 -4.67
C VAL A 64 -20.26 -8.28 -3.79
N ASP A 65 -21.34 -8.80 -4.38
CA ASP A 65 -22.36 -9.55 -3.64
C ASP A 65 -21.79 -10.83 -3.03
N ARG A 66 -20.92 -11.53 -3.78
CA ARG A 66 -20.24 -12.73 -3.30
C ARG A 66 -19.29 -12.44 -2.14
N ILE A 67 -18.53 -11.35 -2.21
CA ILE A 67 -17.66 -10.91 -1.11
C ILE A 67 -18.51 -10.57 0.12
N MET A 68 -19.56 -9.77 -0.06
CA MET A 68 -20.44 -9.36 1.04
C MET A 68 -21.19 -10.53 1.68
N SER A 69 -21.54 -11.55 0.90
CA SER A 69 -22.10 -12.80 1.45
C SER A 69 -21.10 -13.48 2.38
N LYS A 70 -19.83 -13.58 1.98
CA LYS A 70 -18.79 -14.21 2.80
C LYS A 70 -18.47 -13.42 4.08
N VAL A 71 -18.53 -12.09 4.02
CA VAL A 71 -18.37 -11.25 5.22
C VAL A 71 -19.50 -11.49 6.21
N ARG A 72 -20.76 -11.62 5.74
CA ARG A 72 -21.90 -11.95 6.59
C ARG A 72 -21.77 -13.34 7.22
N ASP A 73 -21.33 -14.32 6.45
CA ASP A 73 -21.12 -15.69 6.93
C ASP A 73 -19.96 -15.78 7.97
N ALA A 74 -19.01 -14.84 7.90
CA ALA A 74 -17.81 -14.79 8.76
C ALA A 74 -17.97 -13.88 9.99
N ALA A 75 -19.16 -13.31 10.24
CA ALA A 75 -19.38 -12.51 11.44
C ALA A 75 -19.06 -13.34 12.70
N PRO A 76 -18.28 -12.80 13.66
CA PRO A 76 -17.85 -13.56 14.81
C PRO A 76 -19.06 -14.04 15.61
N ALA A 77 -18.98 -15.31 16.04
CA ALA A 77 -19.96 -15.89 16.95
C ALA A 77 -20.14 -14.94 18.15
N PRO A 78 -21.38 -14.71 18.63
CA PRO A 78 -21.60 -13.81 19.76
C PRO A 78 -20.71 -14.28 20.91
N GLU A 79 -19.85 -13.37 21.39
CA GLU A 79 -19.08 -13.57 22.61
C GLU A 79 -20.06 -14.08 23.67
N ARG A 80 -19.82 -15.31 24.16
CA ARG A 80 -20.53 -15.82 25.32
C ARG A 80 -20.28 -14.80 26.42
N ARG A 81 -21.32 -14.04 26.77
CA ARG A 81 -21.31 -13.24 27.98
C ARG A 81 -21.24 -14.22 29.13
N ASP A 82 -20.04 -14.45 29.62
CA ASP A 82 -19.82 -15.06 30.93
C ASP A 82 -20.19 -14.00 31.99
N ASP A 83 -21.48 -13.63 32.05
CA ASP A 83 -22.06 -12.84 33.13
C ASP A 83 -22.86 -13.79 34.02
N ASP A 84 -22.16 -14.50 34.90
CA ASP A 84 -22.71 -14.91 36.19
C ASP A 84 -21.86 -14.20 37.26
N PRO A 85 -22.48 -13.36 38.10
CA PRO A 85 -22.66 -13.86 39.44
C PRO A 85 -24.00 -13.47 40.08
N ASP A 86 -24.67 -14.50 40.56
CA ASP A 86 -25.41 -14.51 41.81
C ASP A 86 -24.69 -13.72 42.93
N ALA A 87 -25.18 -12.52 43.22
CA ALA A 87 -25.03 -11.92 44.54
C ALA A 87 -26.12 -10.87 44.79
N ASN A 88 -26.91 -11.14 45.83
CA ASN A 88 -27.67 -10.18 46.64
C ASN A 88 -29.19 -10.15 46.42
N ASN A 89 -29.88 -11.22 46.84
CA ASN A 89 -31.07 -11.03 47.67
C ASN A 89 -31.32 -12.22 48.61
N LYS A 90 -30.83 -12.13 49.85
CA LYS A 90 -31.36 -12.97 50.93
C LYS A 90 -31.35 -12.21 52.26
N ARG A 91 -32.56 -11.69 52.55
CA ARG A 91 -33.16 -11.37 53.86
C ARG A 91 -32.84 -10.03 54.49
#